data_AF-F0S3R4-F1
#
_entry.id   AF-F0S3R4-F1
#
_cell.length_a   1.000
_cell.length_b   1.000
_cell.length_c   1.000
_cell.angle_alpha   90.00
_cell.angle_beta   90.00
_cell.angle_gamma   90.00
#
_symmetry.space_group_name_H-M   'P 1'
#
loop_
_entity.id
_entity.type
_entity.pdbx_description
1 polymer ?
#
loop_
_entity_poly.entity_id
_entity_poly.type
_entity_poly.pdbx_seq_one_letter_code
_entity_poly.pdbx_strand_id
1 'polypeptide(L)'
;MNSLLKAFFVYAYSFVAIFMLNSLIIALLLKVGVSLTFGRVFSFIITPLVLFFTYKISVKKFIDFPIDEEKISKAWLFQFIPFFLVSLVLFRILSTLIPKPSLMVFVFLNLELFVIYITFKFSVEKILKTKGKERR
;
A
#
# COMPACT_ATOMS: atom_id res chain seq x y z
N MET A 1 16.21 -3.84 -14.76
CA MET A 1 15.54 -3.43 -13.49
C MET A 1 15.31 -4.69 -12.67
N ASN A 2 15.66 -4.69 -11.38
CA ASN A 2 15.42 -5.83 -10.48
C ASN A 2 13.90 -6.16 -10.46
N SER A 3 13.51 -7.43 -10.61
CA SER A 3 12.11 -7.87 -10.62
C SER A 3 11.33 -7.42 -9.40
N LEU A 4 11.98 -7.40 -8.23
CA LEU A 4 11.39 -6.88 -7.00
C LEU A 4 11.05 -5.39 -7.12
N LEU A 5 11.94 -4.58 -7.71
CA LEU A 5 11.68 -3.15 -7.95
C LEU A 5 10.54 -2.96 -8.96
N LYS A 6 10.48 -3.80 -10.00
CA LYS A 6 9.38 -3.74 -10.99
C LYS A 6 8.03 -4.04 -10.36
N ALA A 7 7.95 -5.11 -9.58
CA ALA A 7 6.75 -5.45 -8.82
C ALA A 7 6.37 -4.33 -7.84
N PHE A 8 7.36 -3.80 -7.11
CA PHE A 8 7.16 -2.69 -6.20
C PHE A 8 6.62 -1.44 -6.89
N PHE A 9 7.18 -1.03 -8.04
CA PHE A 9 6.71 0.16 -8.74
C PHE A 9 5.24 0.07 -9.13
N VAL A 10 4.81 -1.09 -9.66
CA VAL A 10 3.38 -1.29 -9.98
C VAL A 10 2.53 -1.14 -8.72
N TYR A 11 2.95 -1.76 -7.62
CA TYR A 11 2.26 -1.64 -6.35
C TYR A 11 2.19 -0.20 -5.81
N ALA A 12 3.31 0.51 -5.83
CA ALA A 12 3.44 1.89 -5.37
C ALA A 12 2.62 2.88 -6.23
N TYR A 13 2.62 2.72 -7.56
CA TYR A 13 1.81 3.56 -8.44
C TYR A 13 0.32 3.35 -8.22
N SER A 14 -0.13 2.12 -7.98
CA SER A 14 -1.53 1.87 -7.62
C SER A 14 -1.89 2.44 -6.26
N PHE A 15 -0.98 2.43 -5.29
CA PHE A 15 -1.19 3.12 -4.01
C PHE A 15 -1.40 4.62 -4.21
N VAL A 16 -0.55 5.27 -5.00
CA VAL A 16 -0.71 6.70 -5.32
C VAL A 16 -2.00 6.95 -6.09
N ALA A 17 -2.31 6.12 -7.09
CA ALA A 17 -3.52 6.24 -7.90
C ALA A 17 -4.79 6.11 -7.06
N ILE A 18 -4.86 5.12 -6.15
CA ILE A 18 -6.04 4.92 -5.30
C ILE A 18 -6.18 6.04 -4.27
N PHE A 19 -5.07 6.57 -3.75
CA PHE A 19 -5.09 7.73 -2.86
C PHE A 19 -5.66 8.97 -3.57
N MET A 20 -5.22 9.24 -4.80
CA MET A 20 -5.73 10.34 -5.63
C MET A 20 -7.21 10.13 -5.97
N LEU A 21 -7.60 8.91 -6.35
CA LEU A 21 -8.99 8.58 -6.66
C LEU A 21 -9.91 8.77 -5.46
N ASN A 22 -9.51 8.29 -4.28
CA ASN A 22 -10.28 8.51 -3.04
C ASN A 22 -10.44 10.00 -2.72
N SER A 23 -9.36 10.77 -2.89
CA SER A 23 -9.41 12.23 -2.67
C SER A 23 -10.39 12.90 -3.63
N LEU A 24 -10.39 12.50 -4.90
CA LEU A 24 -11.34 12.98 -5.91
C LEU A 24 -12.78 12.57 -5.56
N ILE A 25 -13.01 11.31 -5.18
CA ILE A 25 -14.34 10.80 -4.81
C ILE A 25 -14.88 11.56 -3.61
N ILE A 26 -14.08 11.76 -2.55
CA ILE A 26 -14.49 12.54 -1.38
C ILE A 26 -14.87 13.97 -1.79
N ALA A 27 -14.05 14.63 -2.63
CA ALA A 27 -14.35 15.98 -3.11
C ALA A 27 -15.66 16.04 -3.90
N LEU A 28 -15.94 15.04 -4.76
CA LEU A 28 -17.20 14.94 -5.50
C LEU A 28 -18.40 14.69 -4.59
N LEU A 29 -18.27 13.78 -3.62
CA LEU A 29 -19.30 13.47 -2.64
C LEU A 29 -19.69 14.69 -1.81
N LEU A 30 -18.70 15.47 -1.37
CA LEU A 30 -18.95 16.72 -0.64
C LEU A 30 -19.70 17.75 -1.51
N LYS A 31 -19.41 17.82 -2.82
CA LYS A 31 -20.13 18.71 -3.75
C LYS A 31 -21.60 18.33 -3.92
N VAL A 32 -21.95 17.05 -3.85
CA VAL A 32 -23.34 16.57 -3.96
C VAL A 32 -24.06 16.47 -2.60
N GLY A 33 -23.48 17.02 -1.54
CA GLY A 33 -24.08 17.06 -0.20
C GLY A 33 -24.01 15.74 0.58
N VAL A 34 -23.21 14.77 0.11
CA VAL A 34 -23.01 13.50 0.83
C VAL A 34 -22.07 13.71 2.01
N SER A 35 -22.35 13.01 3.12
CA SER A 35 -21.56 13.15 4.34
C SER A 35 -20.10 12.73 4.16
N LEU A 36 -19.20 13.46 4.81
CA LEU A 36 -17.77 13.12 4.84
C LEU A 36 -17.51 11.72 5.39
N THR A 37 -18.36 11.27 6.33
CA THR A 37 -18.30 9.93 6.92
C THR A 37 -18.48 8.84 5.88
N PHE A 38 -19.44 8.99 4.97
CA PHE A 38 -19.66 8.02 3.90
C PHE A 38 -18.44 7.90 2.99
N GLY A 39 -17.87 9.04 2.54
CA GLY A 39 -16.66 9.05 1.72
C GLY A 39 -15.44 8.42 2.39
N ARG A 40 -15.30 8.60 3.71
CA ARG A 40 -14.24 7.94 4.51
C ARG A 40 -14.45 6.44 4.57
N VAL A 41 -15.65 5.96 4.93
CA VAL A 41 -15.97 4.52 5.02
C VAL A 41 -15.73 3.85 3.67
N PHE A 42 -16.19 4.45 2.58
CA PHE A 42 -15.95 3.97 1.23
C PHE A 42 -14.45 3.82 0.93
N SER A 43 -13.66 4.85 1.23
CA SER A 43 -12.20 4.84 1.03
C SER A 43 -11.51 3.77 1.88
N PHE A 44 -11.98 3.54 3.12
CA PHE A 44 -11.46 2.50 4.01
C PHE A 44 -11.71 1.08 3.50
N ILE A 45 -12.74 0.85 2.69
CA ILE A 45 -13.06 -0.46 2.11
C ILE A 45 -12.37 -0.65 0.76
N ILE A 46 -12.43 0.37 -0.10
CA ILE A 46 -11.89 0.29 -1.46
C ILE A 46 -10.36 0.22 -1.46
N THR A 47 -9.69 0.98 -0.59
CA THR A 47 -8.21 1.04 -0.59
C THR A 47 -7.57 -0.32 -0.31
N PRO A 48 -7.94 -1.06 0.76
CA PRO A 48 -7.38 -2.38 1.00
C PRO A 48 -7.68 -3.37 -0.12
N LEU A 49 -8.87 -3.32 -0.71
CA LEU A 49 -9.24 -4.19 -1.84
C LEU A 49 -8.35 -3.95 -3.06
N VAL A 50 -8.22 -2.70 -3.49
CA VAL A 50 -7.39 -2.34 -4.65
C VAL A 50 -5.92 -2.67 -4.39
N LEU A 51 -5.42 -2.39 -3.18
CA LEU A 51 -4.05 -2.73 -2.80
C LEU A 51 -3.84 -4.25 -2.77
N PHE A 52 -4.76 -5.04 -2.24
CA PHE A 52 -4.65 -6.50 -2.26
C PHE A 52 -4.53 -7.06 -3.68
N PHE A 53 -5.44 -6.66 -4.58
CA PHE A 53 -5.40 -7.14 -5.97
C PHE A 53 -4.16 -6.65 -6.70
N THR A 54 -3.75 -5.40 -6.49
CA THR A 54 -2.51 -4.89 -7.09
C THR A 54 -1.30 -5.63 -6.56
N TYR A 55 -1.22 -5.89 -5.26
CA TYR A 55 -0.15 -6.68 -4.66
C TYR A 55 -0.09 -8.06 -5.32
N LYS A 56 -1.22 -8.77 -5.40
CA LYS A 56 -1.34 -10.08 -6.05
C LYS A 56 -0.84 -10.05 -7.49
N ILE A 57 -1.30 -9.09 -8.30
CA ILE A 57 -0.88 -8.95 -9.70
C ILE A 57 0.63 -8.64 -9.78
N SER A 58 1.10 -7.74 -8.92
CA SER A 58 2.48 -7.27 -8.92
C SER A 58 3.45 -8.41 -8.62
N VAL A 59 3.17 -9.20 -7.59
CA VAL A 59 4.03 -10.32 -7.24
C VAL A 59 3.93 -11.45 -8.28
N LYS A 60 2.73 -11.83 -8.74
CA LYS A 60 2.58 -12.93 -9.70
C LYS A 60 3.20 -12.64 -11.07
N LYS A 61 3.15 -11.38 -11.54
CA LYS A 61 3.54 -11.02 -12.91
C LYS A 61 5.00 -10.59 -13.04
N PHE A 62 5.59 -10.04 -11.98
CA PHE A 62 6.89 -9.36 -12.08
C PHE A 62 7.99 -9.96 -11.22
N ILE A 63 7.69 -10.91 -10.32
CA ILE A 63 8.70 -11.63 -9.55
C ILE A 63 9.17 -12.85 -10.33
N ASP A 64 10.48 -13.04 -10.43
CA ASP A 64 11.08 -14.07 -11.30
C ASP A 64 11.14 -15.48 -10.67
N PHE A 65 10.80 -15.61 -9.38
CA PHE A 65 10.80 -16.90 -8.69
C PHE A 65 9.37 -17.46 -8.52
N PRO A 66 9.21 -18.79 -8.43
CA PRO A 66 7.89 -19.40 -8.25
C PRO A 66 7.23 -18.93 -6.96
N ILE A 67 5.99 -18.43 -7.09
CA ILE A 67 5.16 -17.97 -5.97
C ILE A 67 4.10 -19.02 -5.66
N ASP A 68 4.03 -19.36 -4.38
CA ASP A 68 2.93 -20.12 -3.80
C ASP A 68 1.72 -19.19 -3.58
N GLU A 69 0.62 -19.45 -4.30
CA GLU A 69 -0.57 -18.60 -4.28
C GLU A 69 -1.24 -18.55 -2.91
N GLU A 70 -1.16 -19.63 -2.13
CA GLU A 70 -1.74 -19.70 -0.79
C GLU A 70 -1.05 -18.71 0.17
N LYS A 71 0.23 -18.42 -0.09
CA LYS A 71 1.01 -17.47 0.71
C LYS A 71 0.79 -16.02 0.33
N ILE A 72 0.16 -15.71 -0.80
CA ILE A 72 -0.04 -14.33 -1.26
C ILE A 72 -0.86 -13.53 -0.25
N SER A 73 -1.98 -14.08 0.23
CA SER A 73 -2.83 -13.40 1.21
C SER A 73 -2.09 -13.16 2.53
N LYS A 74 -1.30 -14.14 2.98
CA LYS A 74 -0.48 -14.01 4.18
C LYS A 74 0.62 -12.98 4.02
N ALA A 75 1.29 -12.96 2.87
CA ALA A 75 2.34 -12.00 2.57
C ALA A 75 1.78 -10.58 2.46
N TRP A 76 0.60 -10.41 1.83
CA TRP A 76 -0.08 -9.14 1.79
C TRP A 76 -0.46 -8.65 3.19
N LEU A 77 -1.04 -9.49 4.06
CA LEU A 77 -1.33 -9.08 5.45
C LEU A 77 -0.05 -8.72 6.22
N PHE A 78 1.04 -9.48 6.02
CA PHE A 78 2.34 -9.20 6.61
C PHE A 78 2.95 -7.88 6.12
N GLN A 79 2.60 -7.44 4.91
CA GLN A 79 2.95 -6.12 4.39
C GLN A 79 2.02 -5.02 4.91
N PHE A 80 0.72 -5.23 4.75
CA PHE A 80 -0.34 -4.25 4.92
C PHE A 80 -0.55 -3.86 6.37
N ILE A 81 -0.53 -4.81 7.31
CA ILE A 81 -0.76 -4.49 8.73
C ILE A 81 0.37 -3.60 9.29
N PRO A 82 1.67 -3.94 9.14
CA PRO A 82 2.74 -3.05 9.58
C PRO A 82 2.72 -1.71 8.85
N PHE A 83 2.46 -1.71 7.53
CA PHE A 83 2.30 -0.48 6.76
C PHE A 83 1.23 0.40 7.38
N PHE A 84 0.01 -0.10 7.54
CA PHE A 84 -1.12 0.64 8.10
C PHE A 84 -0.85 1.21 9.50
N LEU A 85 -0.26 0.40 10.39
CA LEU A 85 0.08 0.85 11.74
C LEU A 85 1.13 1.97 11.72
N VAL A 86 2.18 1.82 10.90
CA VAL A 86 3.21 2.86 10.74
C VAL A 86 2.60 4.12 10.14
N SER A 87 1.73 4.00 9.12
CA SER A 87 1.05 5.13 8.50
C SER A 87 0.20 5.92 9.51
N LEU A 88 -0.52 5.23 10.41
CA LEU A 88 -1.31 5.89 11.46
C LEU A 88 -0.43 6.70 12.42
N VAL A 89 0.68 6.11 12.88
CA VAL A 89 1.63 6.77 13.78
C VAL A 89 2.29 7.95 13.07
N LEU A 90 2.73 7.73 11.83
CA LEU A 90 3.41 8.72 11.01
C LEU A 90 2.50 9.92 10.74
N PHE A 91 1.24 9.69 10.36
CA PHE A 91 0.28 10.76 10.14
C PHE A 91 0.07 11.60 11.40
N ARG A 92 -0.07 10.95 12.56
CA ARG A 92 -0.26 11.66 13.84
C ARG A 92 0.97 12.52 14.18
N ILE A 93 2.18 11.98 14.02
CA ILE A 93 3.42 12.72 14.26
C ILE A 93 3.56 13.90 13.30
N LEU A 94 3.31 13.71 12.00
CA LEU A 94 3.42 14.79 11.03
C LEU A 94 2.36 15.87 11.22
N SER A 95 1.14 15.50 11.64
CA SER A 95 0.07 16.46 11.94
C SER A 95 0.38 17.37 13.13
N THR A 96 1.21 16.91 14.08
CA THR A 96 1.63 17.73 15.22
C THR A 96 2.87 18.57 14.90
N LEU A 97 3.79 18.04 14.07
CA LEU A 97 5.04 18.72 13.72
C LEU A 97 4.89 19.75 12.60
N ILE A 98 4.00 19.51 11.62
CA ILE A 98 3.90 20.33 10.41
C ILE A 98 2.54 21.04 10.39
N PRO A 99 2.48 22.34 10.75
CA PRO A 99 1.21 23.08 10.84
C PRO A 99 0.58 23.36 9.48
N LYS A 100 1.37 23.36 8.39
CA LYS A 100 0.87 23.60 7.03
C LYS A 100 0.34 22.30 6.42
N PRO A 101 -0.97 22.15 6.16
CA PRO A 101 -1.56 20.87 5.74
C PRO A 101 -0.99 20.33 4.42
N SER A 102 -0.73 21.21 3.45
CA SER A 102 -0.19 20.80 2.14
C SER A 102 1.24 20.26 2.23
N LEU A 103 2.09 20.88 3.06
CA LEU A 103 3.44 20.38 3.31
C LEU A 103 3.41 19.06 4.08
N MET A 104 2.52 18.95 5.07
CA MET A 104 2.32 17.72 5.84
C MET A 104 1.94 16.55 4.94
N VAL A 105 0.96 16.73 4.06
CA VAL A 105 0.53 15.68 3.10
C VAL A 105 1.66 15.32 2.13
N PHE A 106 2.42 16.31 1.64
CA PHE A 106 3.55 16.05 0.76
C PHE A 106 4.63 15.19 1.45
N VAL A 107 5.03 15.56 2.67
CA VAL A 107 6.02 14.80 3.45
C VAL A 107 5.48 13.40 3.78
N PHE A 108 4.21 13.30 4.18
CA PHE A 108 3.53 12.04 4.48
C PHE A 108 3.59 11.10 3.27
N LEU A 109 3.15 11.53 2.09
CA LEU A 109 3.13 10.67 0.89
C LEU A 109 4.51 10.15 0.49
N ASN A 110 5.56 10.97 0.63
CA ASN A 110 6.93 10.52 0.32
C ASN A 110 7.43 9.49 1.33
N LEU A 111 7.15 9.68 2.62
CA LEU A 111 7.50 8.71 3.66
C LEU A 111 6.67 7.42 3.55
N GLU A 112 5.40 7.51 3.16
CA GLU A 112 4.56 6.35 2.87
C GLU A 112 5.16 5.48 1.76
N LEU A 113 5.71 6.08 0.70
CA LEU A 113 6.41 5.33 -0.35
C LEU A 113 7.65 4.59 0.18
N PHE A 114 8.33 5.14 1.18
CA PHE A 114 9.43 4.46 1.83
C PHE A 114 8.95 3.30 2.71
N VAL A 115 7.92 3.52 3.53
CA VAL A 115 7.35 2.48 4.41
C VAL A 115 6.76 1.33 3.58
N ILE A 116 6.03 1.65 2.51
CA ILE A 116 5.44 0.64 1.62
C ILE A 116 6.52 -0.16 0.90
N TYR A 117 7.65 0.45 0.52
CA TYR A 117 8.81 -0.26 -0.04
C TYR A 117 9.38 -1.28 0.95
N ILE A 118 9.66 -0.84 2.17
CA ILE A 118 10.26 -1.69 3.20
C ILE A 118 9.34 -2.87 3.54
N THR A 119 8.07 -2.60 3.81
CA THR A 119 7.08 -3.64 4.13
C THR A 119 6.85 -4.59 2.95
N PHE A 120 6.79 -4.08 1.72
CA PHE A 120 6.69 -4.89 0.51
C PHE A 120 7.89 -5.83 0.36
N LYS A 121 9.11 -5.28 0.41
CA LYS A 121 10.34 -6.07 0.33
C LYS A 121 10.37 -7.19 1.36
N PHE A 122 10.07 -6.88 2.63
CA PHE A 122 10.04 -7.88 3.69
C PHE A 122 8.97 -8.96 3.46
N SER A 123 7.78 -8.60 2.96
CA SER A 123 6.74 -9.58 2.66
C SER A 123 7.19 -10.57 1.57
N VAL A 124 7.84 -10.06 0.53
CA VAL A 124 8.34 -10.87 -0.59
C VAL A 124 9.49 -11.76 -0.10
N GLU A 125 10.46 -11.21 0.61
CA GLU A 125 11.66 -11.94 1.04
C GLU A 125 11.41 -12.95 2.17
N LYS A 126 10.46 -12.67 3.07
CA LYS A 126 10.24 -13.48 4.28
C LYS A 126 9.10 -14.50 4.11
N ILE A 127 8.09 -14.18 3.30
CA ILE A 127 6.89 -15.01 3.16
C ILE A 127 6.84 -15.69 1.79
N LEU A 128 7.07 -14.95 0.70
CA LEU A 128 6.92 -15.47 -0.66
C LEU A 128 8.16 -16.20 -1.17
N LYS A 129 9.35 -15.70 -0.82
CA LYS A 129 10.62 -16.35 -1.14
C LYS A 129 10.73 -17.62 -0.30
N THR A 130 10.26 -18.71 -0.89
CA THR A 130 10.43 -20.04 -0.30
C THR A 130 11.93 -20.27 -0.21
N LYS A 131 12.49 -20.34 1.02
CA LYS A 131 13.80 -20.98 1.22
C LYS A 131 13.67 -22.32 0.54
N GLY A 132 14.46 -22.55 -0.51
CA GLY A 132 14.37 -23.78 -1.27
C GLY A 132 14.26 -24.94 -0.30
N LYS A 133 13.24 -25.78 -0.48
CA LYS A 133 13.52 -27.21 -0.35
C LYS A 133 14.80 -27.40 -1.15
N GLU A 134 15.93 -27.52 -0.46
CA GLU A 134 17.09 -28.20 -1.01
C GLU A 134 16.54 -29.56 -1.44
N ARG A 135 16.19 -29.65 -2.72
CA ARG A 135 16.17 -30.93 -3.40
C ARG A 135 17.64 -31.32 -3.51
N ARG A 136 18.17 -31.92 -2.46
CA ARG A 136 19.34 -32.79 -2.49
C ARG A 136 18.95 -34.06 -1.76
#